data_AF-A0A7W3T8R1-F1
#
_entry.id   AF-A0A7W3T8R1-F1
#
_cell.length_a   1.000
_cell.length_b   1.000
_cell.length_c   1.000
_cell.angle_alpha   90.00
_cell.angle_beta   90.00
_cell.angle_gamma   90.00
#
_symmetry.space_group_name_H-M   'P 1'
#
loop_
_entity.id
_entity.type
_entity.pdbx_description
1 polymer ?
#
loop_
_entity_poly.entity_id
_entity_poly.type
_entity_poly.pdbx_seq_one_letter_code
_entity_poly.pdbx_strand_id
1 'polypeptide(L)'
;MTTAHSGSGDLSRSMELLWRGRETSGRGPRPGLTLEAIVDAAITLADREGLSALSMRRVAAELGVGTMSLYRYVPGKGELLDLMLDRVLEPGPTGTEPPPPEATENWRTVLEFTAVGSWRLYLAHPWLLQVNQTRPVLGPNALAGLDFILEGLSGLGLTDAERMAVIMTVDHYVTGTARTYVLQSVAARETGIGDEEFWAAQGPILGEIMESGRFPRLAELDPDSFSIGGPQALRFGLDPLLDGLERYIDARRRGERPAPELVVPGTDARDGDTHPATDRGPGGGEAAGNGAVGGEAAGNDAADTPPAPGPVDRGAETPGAPAEEASAIADGSGSGSGETPSSHR
;
A
#
# COMPACT_ATOMS: atom_id res chain seq x y z
N MET A 1 8.37 6.03 -9.55
CA MET A 1 9.41 5.71 -8.56
C MET A 1 8.77 5.62 -7.19
N THR A 2 9.18 4.67 -6.35
CA THR A 2 8.71 4.53 -4.96
C THR A 2 9.21 5.71 -4.13
N THR A 3 8.32 6.56 -3.65
CA THR A 3 8.68 7.81 -2.92
C THR A 3 8.54 7.67 -1.41
N ALA A 4 7.85 6.64 -0.91
CA ALA A 4 7.59 6.41 0.51
C ALA A 4 8.02 5.00 0.95
N HIS A 5 8.39 4.86 2.22
CA HIS A 5 8.85 3.61 2.82
C HIS A 5 8.05 3.31 4.10
N SER A 6 7.60 2.07 4.27
CA SER A 6 7.07 1.62 5.57
C SER A 6 8.20 1.64 6.61
N GLY A 7 7.86 2.00 7.85
CA GLY A 7 8.83 2.17 8.93
C GLY A 7 9.73 3.40 8.74
N SER A 8 9.31 4.38 7.94
CA SER A 8 10.04 5.65 7.78
C SER A 8 9.91 6.58 8.98
N GLY A 9 8.93 6.34 9.87
CA GLY A 9 8.79 6.99 11.17
C GLY A 9 9.54 6.27 12.29
N ASP A 10 9.23 6.62 13.54
CA ASP A 10 9.68 5.88 14.72
C ASP A 10 8.93 4.54 14.81
N LEU A 11 9.65 3.46 14.48
CA LEU A 11 9.14 2.09 14.51
C LEU A 11 8.48 1.72 15.85
N SER A 12 9.04 2.16 16.99
CA SER A 12 8.48 1.84 18.30
C SER A 12 7.14 2.52 18.51
N ARG A 13 6.99 3.75 18.00
CA ARG A 13 5.73 4.49 18.03
C ARG A 13 4.71 3.91 17.05
N SER A 14 5.10 3.55 15.84
CA SER A 14 4.21 2.84 14.89
C SER A 14 3.68 1.56 15.54
N MET A 15 4.55 0.74 16.14
CA MET A 15 4.14 -0.49 16.83
C MET A 15 3.23 -0.22 18.03
N GLU A 16 3.53 0.79 18.85
CA GLU A 16 2.67 1.17 19.99
C GLU A 16 1.26 1.58 19.52
N LEU A 17 1.17 2.42 18.48
CA LEU A 17 -0.11 2.88 17.95
C LEU A 17 -0.93 1.75 17.33
N LEU A 18 -0.29 0.89 16.53
CA LEU A 18 -0.93 -0.27 15.90
C LEU A 18 -1.51 -1.25 16.92
N TRP A 19 -0.74 -1.55 17.97
CA TRP A 19 -1.07 -2.62 18.92
C TRP A 19 -1.81 -2.14 20.17
N ARG A 20 -1.54 -0.93 20.67
CA ARG A 20 -2.13 -0.39 21.90
C ARG A 20 -3.14 0.72 21.66
N GLY A 21 -3.06 1.43 20.53
CA GLY A 21 -3.99 2.51 20.18
C GLY A 21 -5.43 2.05 19.97
N ARG A 22 -5.65 0.75 19.68
CA ARG A 22 -6.98 0.14 19.51
C ARG A 22 -7.71 -0.15 20.83
N GLU A 23 -7.05 -0.08 22.00
CA GLU A 23 -7.64 -0.49 23.28
C GLU A 23 -8.54 0.59 23.93
N THR A 24 -8.70 1.78 23.33
CA THR A 24 -9.50 2.87 23.93
C THR A 24 -10.81 3.17 23.20
N SER A 25 -11.70 2.18 23.04
CA SER A 25 -13.12 2.45 22.79
C SER A 25 -13.92 2.40 24.10
N GLY A 26 -13.59 3.30 25.03
CA GLY A 26 -14.36 3.49 26.26
C GLY A 26 -15.72 4.13 25.98
N ARG A 27 -16.79 3.58 26.57
CA ARG A 27 -18.17 4.09 26.53
C ARG A 27 -18.23 5.52 27.10
N GLY A 28 -18.16 6.52 26.22
CA GLY A 28 -18.32 7.95 26.54
C GLY A 28 -18.80 8.76 25.33
N PRO A 29 -19.14 10.05 25.47
CA PRO A 29 -19.51 10.92 24.34
C PRO A 29 -18.40 10.86 23.28
N ARG A 30 -18.76 10.61 22.01
CA ARG A 30 -17.79 10.42 20.91
C ARG A 30 -16.78 11.57 20.92
N PRO A 31 -15.46 11.29 21.06
CA PRO A 31 -14.44 12.30 20.80
C PRO A 31 -14.65 12.84 19.38
N GLY A 32 -14.57 14.16 19.20
CA GLY A 32 -14.72 14.77 17.87
C GLY A 32 -13.61 14.36 16.87
N LEU A 33 -12.57 13.66 17.33
CA LEU A 33 -11.44 13.17 16.55
C LEU A 33 -10.89 11.89 17.19
N THR A 34 -10.79 10.80 16.42
CA THR A 34 -10.19 9.52 16.83
C THR A 34 -9.04 9.14 15.91
N LEU A 35 -8.17 8.22 16.34
CA LEU A 35 -7.07 7.73 15.53
C LEU A 35 -7.57 7.09 14.23
N GLU A 36 -8.61 6.27 14.32
CA GLU A 36 -9.24 5.59 13.19
C GLU A 36 -9.79 6.61 12.18
N ALA A 37 -10.47 7.66 12.65
CA ALA A 37 -10.97 8.72 11.77
C ALA A 37 -9.85 9.47 11.03
N ILE A 38 -8.69 9.63 11.67
CA ILE A 38 -7.51 10.25 11.04
C ILE A 38 -6.96 9.33 9.94
N VAL A 39 -6.81 8.05 10.23
CA VAL A 39 -6.29 7.06 9.27
C VAL A 39 -7.24 6.88 8.09
N ASP A 40 -8.55 6.77 8.34
CA ASP A 40 -9.56 6.61 7.29
C ASP A 40 -9.63 7.84 6.36
N ALA A 41 -9.50 9.06 6.91
CA ALA A 41 -9.40 10.27 6.10
C ALA A 41 -8.11 10.32 5.27
N ALA A 42 -7.00 9.84 5.82
CA ALA A 42 -5.74 9.75 5.11
C ALA A 42 -5.78 8.74 3.95
N ILE A 43 -6.42 7.58 4.15
CA ILE A 43 -6.68 6.59 3.09
C ILE A 43 -7.55 7.21 1.99
N THR A 44 -8.67 7.83 2.35
CA THR A 44 -9.59 8.48 1.40
C THR A 44 -8.87 9.53 0.55
N LEU A 45 -8.01 10.34 1.18
CA LEU A 45 -7.19 11.32 0.47
C LEU A 45 -6.20 10.66 -0.50
N ALA A 46 -5.51 9.60 -0.05
CA ALA A 46 -4.54 8.88 -0.87
C ALA A 46 -5.19 8.13 -2.05
N ASP A 47 -6.41 7.61 -1.88
CA ASP A 47 -7.19 6.97 -2.93
C ASP A 47 -7.63 7.98 -4.01
N ARG A 48 -8.01 9.20 -3.59
CA ARG A 48 -8.50 10.26 -4.48
C ARG A 48 -7.38 10.99 -5.21
N GLU A 49 -6.32 11.37 -4.49
CA GLU A 49 -5.29 12.31 -4.96
C GLU A 49 -3.89 11.68 -5.07
N GLY A 50 -3.76 10.40 -4.68
CA GLY A 50 -2.49 9.70 -4.66
C GLY A 50 -1.64 10.01 -3.42
N LEU A 51 -0.58 9.22 -3.24
CA LEU A 51 0.27 9.28 -2.05
C LEU A 51 1.09 10.58 -1.93
N SER A 52 1.36 11.24 -3.05
CA SER A 52 2.10 12.51 -3.09
C SER A 52 1.35 13.65 -2.41
N ALA A 53 0.01 13.63 -2.44
CA ALA A 53 -0.85 14.62 -1.78
C ALA A 53 -0.91 14.46 -0.25
N LEU A 54 -0.48 13.31 0.28
CA LEU A 54 -0.56 12.99 1.71
C LEU A 54 0.38 13.86 2.54
N SER A 55 -0.19 14.69 3.40
CA SER A 55 0.53 15.47 4.42
C SER A 55 -0.36 15.68 5.66
N MET A 56 0.25 15.89 6.84
CA MET A 56 -0.50 16.13 8.08
C MET A 56 -1.47 17.31 7.93
N ARG A 57 -1.04 18.39 7.27
CA ARG A 57 -1.88 19.57 7.02
C ARG A 57 -3.07 19.26 6.11
N ARG A 58 -2.89 18.43 5.07
CA ARG A 58 -3.98 18.05 4.17
C ARG A 58 -5.00 17.16 4.86
N VAL A 59 -4.54 16.17 5.63
CA VAL A 59 -5.43 15.30 6.43
C VAL A 59 -6.23 16.13 7.44
N ALA A 60 -5.59 17.11 8.10
CA ALA A 60 -6.27 18.00 9.03
C ALA A 60 -7.35 18.85 8.34
N ALA A 61 -7.04 19.35 7.14
CA ALA A 61 -7.99 20.09 6.32
C ALA A 61 -9.18 19.24 5.87
N GLU A 62 -8.96 17.99 5.47
CA GLU A 62 -10.03 17.04 5.11
C GLU A 62 -10.98 16.80 6.31
N LEU A 63 -10.43 16.76 7.52
CA LEU A 63 -11.17 16.57 8.77
C LEU A 63 -11.75 17.87 9.38
N GLY A 64 -11.46 19.03 8.79
CA GLY A 64 -11.90 20.33 9.32
C GLY A 64 -11.30 20.71 10.69
N VAL A 65 -10.12 20.17 11.04
CA VAL A 65 -9.44 20.42 12.31
C VAL A 65 -8.08 21.12 12.10
N GLY A 66 -7.54 21.73 13.15
CA GLY A 66 -6.17 22.25 13.12
C GLY A 66 -5.12 21.13 13.11
N THR A 67 -4.03 21.29 12.35
CA THR A 67 -2.95 20.28 12.23
C THR A 67 -2.37 19.84 13.58
N MET A 68 -2.24 20.77 14.53
CA MET A 68 -1.75 20.46 15.89
C MET A 68 -2.61 19.42 16.62
N SER A 69 -3.90 19.32 16.29
CA SER A 69 -4.79 18.31 16.88
C SER A 69 -4.43 16.89 16.43
N LEU A 70 -3.89 16.71 15.21
CA LEU A 70 -3.50 15.39 14.70
C LEU A 70 -2.26 14.85 15.43
N TYR A 71 -1.29 15.71 15.72
CA TYR A 71 -0.03 15.32 16.37
C TYR A 71 -0.20 14.73 17.78
N ARG A 72 -1.37 14.92 18.40
CA ARG A 72 -1.73 14.23 19.65
C ARG A 72 -1.96 12.73 19.47
N TYR A 73 -2.37 12.31 18.27
CA TYR A 73 -2.72 10.92 17.97
C TYR A 73 -1.65 10.24 17.12
N VAL A 74 -1.07 10.96 16.16
CA VAL A 74 -0.07 10.42 15.24
C VAL A 74 1.13 11.39 15.17
N PRO A 75 2.34 10.95 15.58
CA PRO A 75 3.52 11.82 15.66
C PRO A 75 3.93 12.42 14.32
N GLY A 76 3.67 11.73 13.20
CA GLY A 76 4.10 12.18 11.88
C GLY A 76 3.52 11.38 10.73
N LYS A 77 3.94 11.74 9.52
CA LYS A 77 3.49 11.10 8.27
C LYS A 77 3.97 9.65 8.16
N GLY A 78 5.14 9.31 8.72
CA GLY A 78 5.69 7.95 8.68
C GLY A 78 4.82 6.96 9.46
N GLU A 79 4.47 7.31 10.70
CA GLU A 79 3.58 6.52 11.54
C GLU A 79 2.17 6.48 10.95
N LEU A 80 1.68 7.58 10.38
CA LEU A 80 0.40 7.60 9.68
C LEU A 80 0.39 6.61 8.52
N LEU A 81 1.47 6.55 7.74
CA LEU A 81 1.58 5.62 6.63
C LEU A 81 1.55 4.16 7.11
N ASP A 82 2.28 3.83 8.18
CA ASP A 82 2.26 2.47 8.75
C ASP A 82 0.86 2.08 9.26
N LEU A 83 0.14 3.03 9.87
CA LEU A 83 -1.25 2.83 10.29
C LEU A 83 -2.20 2.65 9.10
N MET A 84 -2.03 3.43 8.03
CA MET A 84 -2.80 3.28 6.80
C MET A 84 -2.59 1.90 6.16
N LEU A 85 -1.33 1.43 6.10
CA LEU A 85 -0.98 0.12 5.55
C LEU A 85 -1.65 -1.03 6.29
N ASP A 86 -1.67 -1.00 7.63
CA ASP A 86 -2.36 -2.04 8.40
C ASP A 86 -3.89 -1.89 8.32
N ARG A 87 -4.40 -0.65 8.29
CA ARG A 87 -5.84 -0.36 8.27
C ARG A 87 -6.53 -0.88 7.01
N VAL A 88 -5.91 -0.76 5.84
CA VAL A 88 -6.49 -1.29 4.59
C VAL A 88 -6.57 -2.82 4.56
N LEU A 89 -5.79 -3.51 5.39
CA LEU A 89 -5.85 -4.97 5.51
C LEU A 89 -7.00 -5.44 6.41
N GLU A 90 -7.62 -4.54 7.19
CA GLU A 90 -8.73 -4.91 8.06
C GLU A 90 -9.93 -5.43 7.23
N PRO A 91 -10.61 -6.51 7.66
CA PRO A 91 -11.80 -6.98 6.97
C PRO A 91 -12.93 -5.94 6.94
N GLY A 92 -13.47 -5.63 5.76
CA GLY A 92 -14.53 -4.64 5.64
C GLY A 92 -14.86 -4.19 4.21
N PRO A 93 -15.78 -3.22 4.04
CA PRO A 93 -16.26 -2.77 2.73
C PRO A 93 -15.16 -2.18 1.82
N THR A 94 -14.12 -1.63 2.44
CA THR A 94 -12.97 -1.01 1.77
C THR A 94 -11.67 -1.79 2.00
N GLY A 95 -11.73 -2.93 2.70
CA GLY A 95 -10.54 -3.70 3.07
C GLY A 95 -10.58 -5.12 2.53
N THR A 96 -10.16 -6.10 3.34
CA THR A 96 -10.23 -7.51 2.94
C THR A 96 -11.64 -8.07 3.13
N GLU A 97 -12.01 -9.10 2.36
CA GLU A 97 -13.23 -9.86 2.65
C GLU A 97 -12.92 -10.81 3.81
N PRO A 98 -13.85 -11.07 4.76
CA PRO A 98 -13.65 -12.15 5.71
C PRO A 98 -13.58 -13.49 4.96
N PRO A 99 -12.66 -14.40 5.33
CA PRO A 99 -12.55 -15.68 4.66
C PRO A 99 -13.83 -16.51 4.85
N PRO A 100 -14.33 -17.19 3.81
CA PRO A 100 -15.46 -18.10 3.98
C PRO A 100 -15.08 -19.25 4.92
N PRO A 101 -16.03 -19.86 5.65
CA PRO A 101 -15.75 -20.92 6.61
C PRO A 101 -14.95 -22.10 6.03
N GLU A 102 -15.25 -22.46 4.79
CA GLU A 102 -14.54 -23.52 4.04
C GLU A 102 -13.16 -23.11 3.48
N ALA A 103 -12.75 -21.84 3.58
CA ALA A 103 -11.49 -21.39 3.03
C ALA A 103 -10.30 -22.14 3.63
N THR A 104 -10.33 -22.44 4.93
CA THR A 104 -9.21 -23.04 5.67
C THR A 104 -9.02 -24.53 5.41
N GLU A 105 -9.97 -25.20 4.77
CA GLU A 105 -9.92 -26.66 4.55
C GLU A 105 -8.99 -27.06 3.40
N ASN A 106 -8.72 -26.14 2.48
CA ASN A 106 -7.89 -26.39 1.30
C ASN A 106 -6.89 -25.26 1.09
N TRP A 107 -5.60 -25.59 1.19
CA TRP A 107 -4.49 -24.67 0.96
C TRP A 107 -4.61 -23.88 -0.36
N ARG A 108 -5.14 -24.52 -1.42
CA ARG A 108 -5.34 -23.88 -2.71
C ARG A 108 -6.40 -22.78 -2.62
N THR A 109 -7.52 -23.09 -1.98
CA THR A 109 -8.61 -22.13 -1.76
C THR A 109 -8.13 -20.94 -0.94
N VAL A 110 -7.32 -21.17 0.10
CA VAL A 110 -6.68 -20.09 0.89
C VAL A 110 -5.85 -19.18 0.01
N LEU A 111 -4.91 -19.73 -0.78
CA LEU A 111 -4.03 -18.93 -1.63
C LEU A 111 -4.81 -18.19 -2.73
N GLU A 112 -5.82 -18.82 -3.33
CA GLU A 112 -6.69 -18.16 -4.31
C GLU A 112 -7.47 -17.00 -3.69
N PHE A 113 -8.05 -17.22 -2.51
CA PHE A 113 -8.78 -16.19 -1.77
C PHE A 113 -7.89 -14.99 -1.45
N THR A 114 -6.72 -15.25 -0.87
CA THR A 114 -5.74 -14.20 -0.55
C THR A 114 -5.27 -13.48 -1.80
N ALA A 115 -4.96 -14.20 -2.90
CA ALA A 115 -4.51 -13.58 -4.15
C ALA A 115 -5.56 -12.64 -4.75
N VAL A 116 -6.81 -13.07 -4.80
CA VAL A 116 -7.93 -12.25 -5.30
C VAL A 116 -8.20 -11.07 -4.36
N GLY A 117 -8.10 -11.27 -3.05
CA GLY A 117 -8.21 -10.22 -2.04
C GLY A 117 -7.15 -9.13 -2.24
N SER A 118 -5.87 -9.52 -2.33
CA SER A 118 -4.76 -8.59 -2.58
C SER A 118 -4.90 -7.86 -3.91
N TRP A 119 -5.35 -8.54 -4.97
CA TRP A 119 -5.66 -7.90 -6.25
C TRP A 119 -6.71 -6.80 -6.11
N ARG A 120 -7.84 -7.09 -5.46
CA ARG A 120 -8.90 -6.10 -5.21
C ARG A 120 -8.38 -4.93 -4.38
N LEU A 121 -7.55 -5.21 -3.38
CA LEU A 121 -6.93 -4.21 -2.53
C LEU A 121 -6.05 -3.25 -3.34
N TYR A 122 -5.21 -3.76 -4.24
CA TYR A 122 -4.37 -2.91 -5.10
C TYR A 122 -5.18 -2.04 -6.07
N LEU A 123 -6.33 -2.54 -6.56
CA LEU A 123 -7.23 -1.75 -7.40
C LEU A 123 -7.96 -0.66 -6.60
N ALA A 124 -8.36 -0.96 -5.37
CA ALA A 124 -9.02 0.01 -4.48
C ALA A 124 -8.06 1.08 -3.96
N HIS A 125 -6.81 0.70 -3.67
CA HIS A 125 -5.78 1.55 -3.08
C HIS A 125 -4.50 1.57 -3.94
N PRO A 126 -4.50 2.21 -5.12
CA PRO A 126 -3.33 2.26 -6.03
C PRO A 126 -2.02 2.73 -5.40
N TRP A 127 -2.08 3.55 -4.36
CA TRP A 127 -0.92 4.08 -3.65
C TRP A 127 -0.10 2.99 -2.96
N LEU A 128 -0.66 1.82 -2.63
CA LEU A 128 0.06 0.69 -2.03
C LEU A 128 1.26 0.24 -2.88
N LEU A 129 1.13 0.32 -4.21
CA LEU A 129 2.17 -0.09 -5.15
C LEU A 129 3.31 0.93 -5.27
N GLN A 130 3.13 2.14 -4.68
CA GLN A 130 4.12 3.22 -4.62
C GLN A 130 4.91 3.24 -3.30
N VAL A 131 4.57 2.37 -2.34
CA VAL A 131 5.23 2.26 -1.03
C VAL A 131 6.25 1.13 -1.06
N ASN A 132 7.46 1.39 -0.54
CA ASN A 132 8.45 0.36 -0.29
C ASN A 132 8.05 -0.41 0.97
N GLN A 133 7.63 -1.67 0.79
CA GLN A 133 7.21 -2.56 1.87
C GLN A 133 8.23 -3.69 2.11
N THR A 134 9.49 -3.51 1.72
CA THR A 134 10.56 -4.52 1.93
C THR A 134 10.87 -4.78 3.41
N ARG A 135 10.54 -3.84 4.29
CA ARG A 135 10.66 -3.96 5.75
C ARG A 135 9.37 -3.41 6.39
N PRO A 136 8.25 -4.14 6.27
CA PRO A 136 6.97 -3.61 6.70
C PRO A 136 6.88 -3.60 8.23
N VAL A 137 6.20 -2.60 8.77
CA VAL A 137 5.78 -2.63 10.18
C VAL A 137 4.63 -3.62 10.30
N LEU A 138 4.82 -4.65 11.13
CA LEU A 138 3.84 -5.73 11.30
C LEU A 138 2.76 -5.31 12.31
N GLY A 139 1.68 -4.74 11.78
CA GLY A 139 0.47 -4.44 12.52
C GLY A 139 -0.44 -5.65 12.74
N PRO A 140 -1.52 -5.50 13.54
CA PRO A 140 -2.43 -6.58 13.90
C PRO A 140 -3.15 -7.20 12.70
N ASN A 141 -3.56 -6.41 11.71
CA ASN A 141 -4.29 -6.94 10.54
C ASN A 141 -3.33 -7.68 9.61
N ALA A 142 -2.12 -7.15 9.42
CA ALA A 142 -1.07 -7.83 8.66
C ALA A 142 -0.70 -9.19 9.27
N LEU A 143 -0.52 -9.26 10.60
CA LEU A 143 -0.24 -10.53 11.28
C LEU A 143 -1.43 -11.49 11.27
N ALA A 144 -2.66 -11.00 11.46
CA ALA A 144 -3.84 -11.85 11.38
C ALA A 144 -4.00 -12.47 9.98
N GLY A 145 -3.75 -11.70 8.92
CA GLY A 145 -3.75 -12.22 7.56
C GLY A 145 -2.66 -13.27 7.32
N LEU A 146 -1.44 -13.02 7.81
CA LEU A 146 -0.35 -13.98 7.69
C LEU A 146 -0.63 -15.29 8.47
N ASP A 147 -1.18 -15.18 9.68
CA ASP A 147 -1.54 -16.32 10.52
C ASP A 147 -2.61 -17.19 9.84
N PHE A 148 -3.65 -16.56 9.28
CA PHE A 148 -4.68 -17.24 8.48
C PHE A 148 -4.08 -18.03 7.31
N ILE A 149 -3.16 -17.44 6.55
CA ILE A 149 -2.54 -18.14 5.41
C ILE A 149 -1.68 -19.30 5.90
N LEU A 150 -0.90 -19.09 6.96
CA LEU A 150 -0.05 -20.14 7.54
C LEU A 150 -0.85 -21.32 8.10
N GLU A 151 -2.01 -21.05 8.71
CA GLU A 151 -2.96 -22.09 9.13
C GLU A 151 -3.43 -22.91 7.93
N GLY A 152 -3.79 -22.24 6.83
CA GLY A 152 -4.16 -22.88 5.56
C GLY A 152 -3.06 -23.75 4.91
N LEU A 153 -1.79 -23.44 5.21
CA LEU A 153 -0.62 -24.19 4.72
C LEU A 153 -0.13 -25.25 5.73
N SER A 154 -0.86 -25.47 6.83
CA SER A 154 -0.53 -26.49 7.82
C SER A 154 -0.74 -27.92 7.27
N GLY A 155 0.00 -28.90 7.80
CA GLY A 155 -0.16 -30.31 7.39
C GLY A 155 0.29 -30.65 5.95
N LEU A 156 0.96 -29.74 5.24
CA LEU A 156 1.43 -29.97 3.87
C LEU A 156 2.79 -30.68 3.77
N GLY A 157 3.47 -30.95 4.88
CA GLY A 157 4.84 -31.50 4.88
C GLY A 157 5.92 -30.50 4.42
N LEU A 158 5.56 -29.22 4.36
CA LEU A 158 6.45 -28.10 4.09
C LEU A 158 7.12 -27.63 5.38
N THR A 159 8.38 -27.23 5.27
CA THR A 159 9.09 -26.46 6.31
C THR A 159 8.54 -25.04 6.39
N ASP A 160 8.81 -24.33 7.49
CA ASP A 160 8.32 -22.95 7.65
C ASP A 160 8.88 -22.01 6.59
N ALA A 161 10.14 -22.20 6.20
CA ALA A 161 10.78 -21.43 5.13
C ALA A 161 10.10 -21.68 3.77
N GLU A 162 9.64 -22.91 3.51
CA GLU A 162 8.87 -23.21 2.30
C GLU A 162 7.46 -22.62 2.34
N ARG A 163 6.78 -22.64 3.50
CA ARG A 163 5.48 -21.98 3.63
C ARG A 163 5.61 -20.49 3.30
N MET A 164 6.63 -19.82 3.85
CA MET A 164 6.92 -18.43 3.51
C MET A 164 7.25 -18.24 2.02
N ALA A 165 8.05 -19.12 1.44
CA ALA A 165 8.37 -19.05 0.01
C ALA A 165 7.13 -19.21 -0.88
N VAL A 166 6.19 -20.11 -0.52
CA VAL A 166 4.90 -20.27 -1.21
C VAL A 166 4.10 -18.96 -1.14
N ILE A 167 3.94 -18.40 0.05
CA ILE A 167 3.19 -17.15 0.28
C ILE A 167 3.80 -16.02 -0.57
N MET A 168 5.11 -15.81 -0.46
CA MET A 168 5.82 -14.76 -1.21
C MET A 168 5.73 -14.96 -2.72
N THR A 169 5.77 -16.20 -3.21
CA THR A 169 5.68 -16.47 -4.65
C THR A 169 4.33 -16.04 -5.21
N VAL A 170 3.24 -16.38 -4.51
CA VAL A 170 1.89 -15.96 -4.91
C VAL A 170 1.75 -14.44 -4.79
N ASP A 171 2.19 -13.85 -3.67
CA ASP A 171 2.13 -12.39 -3.47
C ASP A 171 2.91 -11.61 -4.54
N HIS A 172 4.13 -12.03 -4.88
CA HIS A 172 4.93 -11.39 -5.92
C HIS A 172 4.25 -11.43 -7.29
N TYR A 173 3.62 -12.56 -7.63
CA TYR A 173 2.88 -12.69 -8.88
C TYR A 173 1.68 -11.73 -8.92
N VAL A 174 0.89 -11.69 -7.85
CA VAL A 174 -0.28 -10.79 -7.74
C VAL A 174 0.16 -9.33 -7.79
N THR A 175 1.18 -8.96 -7.01
CA THR A 175 1.72 -7.60 -6.94
C THR A 175 2.28 -7.15 -8.29
N GLY A 176 3.04 -8.01 -8.99
CA GLY A 176 3.59 -7.70 -10.31
C GLY A 176 2.49 -7.52 -11.37
N THR A 177 1.48 -8.39 -11.35
CA THR A 177 0.35 -8.30 -12.26
C THR A 177 -0.46 -7.03 -11.98
N ALA A 178 -0.86 -6.80 -10.72
CA ALA A 178 -1.64 -5.64 -10.30
C ALA A 178 -0.92 -4.33 -10.63
N ARG A 179 0.41 -4.27 -10.44
CA ARG A 179 1.23 -3.11 -10.78
C ARG A 179 1.08 -2.70 -12.24
N THR A 180 1.03 -3.66 -13.16
CA THR A 180 0.89 -3.36 -14.59
C THR A 180 -0.41 -2.61 -14.86
N TYR A 181 -1.54 -3.13 -14.38
CA TYR A 181 -2.87 -2.56 -14.64
C TYR A 181 -3.13 -1.27 -13.85
N VAL A 182 -2.67 -1.20 -12.60
CA VAL A 182 -2.81 0.02 -11.80
C VAL A 182 -1.98 1.14 -12.41
N LEU A 183 -0.72 0.90 -12.79
CA LEU A 183 0.12 1.95 -13.37
C LEU A 183 -0.39 2.40 -14.74
N GLN A 184 -0.96 1.51 -15.56
CA GLN A 184 -1.68 1.90 -16.78
C GLN A 184 -2.83 2.88 -16.46
N SER A 185 -3.70 2.52 -15.51
CA SER A 185 -4.81 3.40 -15.11
C SER A 185 -4.35 4.75 -14.54
N VAL A 186 -3.22 4.77 -13.83
CA VAL A 186 -2.62 6.00 -13.29
C VAL A 186 -2.04 6.86 -14.42
N ALA A 187 -1.32 6.25 -15.36
CA ALA A 187 -0.76 6.96 -16.51
C ALA A 187 -1.85 7.62 -17.37
N ALA A 188 -2.98 6.93 -17.58
CA ALA A 188 -4.12 7.50 -18.30
C ALA A 188 -4.69 8.74 -17.59
N ARG A 189 -4.78 8.72 -16.26
CA ARG A 189 -5.24 9.86 -15.45
C ARG A 189 -4.24 11.03 -15.46
N GLU A 190 -2.95 10.75 -15.37
CA GLU A 190 -1.90 11.78 -15.30
C GLU A 190 -1.66 12.46 -16.66
N THR A 191 -1.71 11.70 -17.76
CA THR A 191 -1.47 12.22 -19.11
C THR A 191 -2.73 12.76 -19.78
N GLY A 192 -3.91 12.34 -19.32
CA GLY A 192 -5.20 12.67 -19.93
C GLY A 192 -5.49 11.88 -21.22
N ILE A 193 -4.61 10.95 -21.61
CA ILE A 193 -4.76 10.11 -22.81
C ILE A 193 -5.20 8.72 -22.34
N GLY A 194 -6.34 8.25 -22.86
CA GLY A 194 -6.83 6.90 -22.54
C GLY A 194 -5.97 5.81 -23.20
N ASP A 195 -6.01 4.59 -22.67
CA ASP A 195 -5.21 3.47 -23.19
C ASP A 195 -5.49 3.18 -24.68
N GLU A 196 -6.77 3.19 -25.08
CA GLU A 196 -7.17 2.98 -26.48
C GLU A 196 -6.60 4.07 -27.40
N GLU A 197 -6.68 5.34 -26.98
CA GLU A 197 -6.12 6.47 -27.72
C GLU A 197 -4.58 6.39 -27.79
N PHE A 198 -3.93 6.00 -26.70
CA PHE A 198 -2.49 5.80 -26.64
C PHE A 198 -2.02 4.71 -27.62
N TRP A 199 -2.73 3.58 -27.71
CA TRP A 199 -2.42 2.50 -28.65
C TRP A 199 -2.79 2.86 -30.10
N ALA A 200 -3.91 3.55 -30.32
CA ALA A 200 -4.32 4.00 -31.64
C ALA A 200 -3.31 4.99 -32.25
N ALA A 201 -2.73 5.88 -31.43
CA ALA A 201 -1.75 6.86 -31.88
C ALA A 201 -0.44 6.25 -32.42
N GLN A 202 -0.04 5.07 -31.94
CA GLN A 202 1.18 4.36 -32.35
C GLN A 202 0.95 3.29 -33.42
N GLY A 203 -0.31 2.86 -33.63
CA GLY A 203 -0.70 1.83 -34.59
C GLY A 203 -0.10 1.98 -36.00
N PRO A 204 -0.17 3.16 -36.64
CA PRO A 204 0.39 3.35 -37.99
C PRO A 204 1.89 3.08 -38.08
N ILE A 205 2.67 3.61 -37.13
CA ILE A 205 4.13 3.43 -37.09
C ILE A 205 4.48 1.97 -36.79
N LEU A 206 3.78 1.35 -35.83
CA LEU A 206 3.98 -0.07 -35.51
C LEU A 206 3.66 -0.97 -36.71
N GLY A 207 2.63 -0.65 -37.49
CA GLY A 207 2.28 -1.34 -38.73
C GLY A 207 3.45 -1.35 -39.74
N GLU A 208 4.00 -0.17 -40.05
CA GLU A 208 5.17 -0.06 -40.95
C GLU A 208 6.39 -0.85 -40.43
N ILE A 209 6.61 -0.84 -39.11
CA ILE A 209 7.70 -1.59 -38.48
C ILE A 209 7.45 -3.10 -38.59
N MET A 210 6.22 -3.57 -38.44
CA MET A 210 5.88 -4.99 -38.59
C MET A 210 6.07 -5.47 -40.03
N GLU A 211 5.72 -4.64 -41.01
CA GLU A 211 5.90 -4.94 -42.45
C GLU A 211 7.37 -4.93 -42.89
N SER A 212 8.27 -4.28 -42.13
CA SER A 212 9.70 -4.20 -42.45
C SER A 212 10.44 -5.54 -42.43
N GLY A 213 9.81 -6.61 -41.92
CA GLY A 213 10.42 -7.94 -41.75
C GLY A 213 11.43 -8.04 -40.60
N ARG A 214 11.63 -6.96 -39.82
CA ARG A 214 12.57 -6.92 -38.69
C ARG A 214 12.08 -7.69 -37.45
N PHE A 215 10.77 -7.85 -37.30
CA PHE A 215 10.13 -8.47 -36.14
C PHE A 215 9.13 -9.56 -36.56
N PRO A 216 9.60 -10.64 -37.23
CA PRO A 216 8.71 -11.60 -37.89
C PRO A 216 7.74 -12.29 -36.93
N ARG A 217 8.16 -12.61 -35.70
CA ARG A 217 7.28 -13.23 -34.69
C ARG A 217 6.21 -12.29 -34.15
N LEU A 218 6.52 -11.00 -34.06
CA LEU A 218 5.60 -9.99 -33.58
C LEU A 218 4.56 -9.66 -34.65
N ALA A 219 4.98 -9.64 -35.92
CA ALA A 219 4.10 -9.44 -37.07
C ALA A 219 3.12 -10.61 -37.31
N GLU A 220 3.44 -11.82 -36.81
CA GLU A 220 2.56 -13.00 -36.86
C GLU A 220 1.45 -12.99 -35.79
N LEU A 221 1.55 -12.13 -34.76
CA LEU A 221 0.57 -12.10 -33.68
C LEU A 221 -0.76 -11.49 -34.16
N ASP A 222 -1.85 -11.98 -33.59
CA ASP A 222 -3.16 -11.34 -33.75
C ASP A 222 -3.13 -9.94 -33.12
N PRO A 223 -3.74 -8.90 -33.73
CA PRO A 223 -3.79 -7.56 -33.17
C PRO A 223 -4.30 -7.50 -31.73
N ASP A 224 -5.21 -8.40 -31.35
CA ASP A 224 -5.79 -8.46 -30.01
C ASP A 224 -4.94 -9.27 -29.01
N SER A 225 -3.77 -9.78 -29.41
CA SER A 225 -2.88 -10.58 -28.54
C SER A 225 -2.38 -9.83 -27.31
N PHE A 226 -2.42 -8.50 -27.31
CA PHE A 226 -2.01 -7.65 -26.20
C PHE A 226 -3.19 -7.20 -25.31
N SER A 227 -4.42 -7.50 -25.71
CA SER A 227 -5.66 -7.03 -25.07
C SER A 227 -6.11 -7.94 -23.92
N ILE A 228 -5.19 -8.38 -23.07
CA ILE A 228 -5.52 -9.20 -21.90
C ILE A 228 -5.99 -8.29 -20.76
N GLY A 229 -7.26 -8.42 -20.36
CA GLY A 229 -7.82 -7.69 -19.22
C GLY A 229 -7.20 -8.11 -17.89
N GLY A 230 -7.19 -7.21 -16.91
CA GLY A 230 -6.56 -7.41 -15.59
C GLY A 230 -6.98 -8.69 -14.87
N PRO A 231 -8.30 -8.92 -14.67
CA PRO A 231 -8.77 -10.15 -14.02
C PRO A 231 -8.38 -11.43 -14.78
N GLN A 232 -8.36 -11.38 -16.11
CA GLN A 232 -7.95 -12.51 -16.95
C GLN A 232 -6.45 -12.76 -16.82
N ALA A 233 -5.62 -11.72 -16.85
CA ALA A 233 -4.18 -11.85 -16.66
C ALA A 233 -3.82 -12.42 -15.29
N LEU A 234 -4.51 -11.98 -14.22
CA LEU A 234 -4.34 -12.53 -12.88
C LEU A 234 -4.64 -14.04 -12.85
N ARG A 235 -5.78 -14.47 -13.39
CA ARG A 235 -6.13 -15.91 -13.39
C ARG A 235 -5.19 -16.73 -14.26
N PHE A 236 -4.80 -16.19 -15.42
CA PHE A 236 -3.95 -16.87 -16.38
C PHE A 236 -2.61 -17.32 -15.79
N GLY A 237 -1.99 -16.52 -14.92
CA GLY A 237 -0.75 -16.92 -14.26
C GLY A 237 -0.94 -17.53 -12.88
N LEU A 238 -2.01 -17.18 -12.15
CA LEU A 238 -2.29 -17.77 -10.83
C LEU A 238 -2.60 -19.26 -10.93
N ASP A 239 -3.45 -19.68 -11.86
CA ASP A 239 -3.88 -21.08 -11.94
C ASP A 239 -2.69 -22.02 -12.24
N PRO A 240 -1.83 -21.76 -13.25
CA PRO A 240 -0.64 -22.58 -13.49
C PRO A 240 0.40 -22.51 -12.37
N LEU A 241 0.50 -21.37 -11.68
CA LEU A 241 1.39 -21.22 -10.53
C LEU A 241 0.96 -22.16 -9.40
N LEU A 242 -0.33 -22.18 -9.08
CA LEU A 242 -0.90 -23.06 -8.06
C LEU A 242 -0.79 -24.53 -8.47
N ASP A 243 -0.98 -24.87 -9.74
CA ASP A 243 -0.77 -26.25 -10.25
C ASP A 243 0.70 -26.68 -10.10
N GLY A 244 1.64 -25.76 -10.31
CA GLY A 244 3.06 -26.00 -10.08
C GLY A 244 3.38 -26.24 -8.60
N LEU A 245 2.76 -25.47 -7.71
CA LEU A 245 2.89 -25.62 -6.25
C LEU A 245 2.25 -26.92 -5.75
N GLU A 246 1.12 -27.32 -6.31
CA GLU A 246 0.47 -28.60 -5.99
C GLU A 246 1.41 -29.77 -6.29
N ARG A 247 2.01 -29.79 -7.49
CA ARG A 247 3.03 -30.80 -7.85
C ARG A 247 4.23 -30.78 -6.91
N TYR A 248 4.65 -29.61 -6.46
CA TYR A 248 5.74 -29.46 -5.50
C TYR A 248 5.38 -30.07 -4.14
N ILE A 249 4.22 -29.70 -3.58
CA ILE A 249 3.71 -30.19 -2.29
C ILE A 249 3.53 -31.71 -2.33
N ASP A 250 3.01 -32.23 -3.42
CA ASP A 250 2.82 -33.66 -3.64
C ASP A 250 4.15 -34.43 -3.66
N ALA A 251 5.16 -33.92 -4.37
CA ALA A 251 6.49 -34.51 -4.37
C ALA A 251 7.15 -34.45 -2.98
N ARG A 252 6.90 -33.37 -2.22
CA ARG A 252 7.35 -33.22 -0.82
C ARG A 252 6.71 -34.25 0.10
N ARG A 253 5.40 -34.47 -0.01
CA ARG A 253 4.67 -35.47 0.78
C ARG A 253 5.10 -36.89 0.48
N ARG A 254 5.45 -37.19 -0.77
CA ARG A 254 5.98 -38.50 -1.18
C ARG A 254 7.47 -38.70 -0.82
N GLY A 255 8.15 -37.69 -0.31
CA GLY A 255 9.59 -37.74 0.01
C GLY A 255 10.49 -37.78 -1.23
N GLU A 256 9.95 -37.47 -2.41
CA GLU A 256 10.67 -37.47 -3.70
C GLU A 256 11.52 -36.22 -3.90
N ARG A 257 11.26 -35.17 -3.11
CA ARG A 257 11.98 -33.90 -3.17
C ARG A 257 12.51 -33.55 -1.78
N PRO A 258 13.83 -33.48 -1.58
CA PRO A 258 14.40 -33.03 -0.32
C PRO A 258 14.10 -31.55 -0.10
N ALA A 259 14.22 -31.10 1.16
CA ALA A 259 14.08 -29.69 1.46
C ALA A 259 15.14 -28.86 0.73
N PRO A 260 14.75 -27.75 0.09
CA PRO A 260 15.72 -26.85 -0.48
C PRO A 260 16.63 -26.37 0.66
N GLU A 261 17.93 -26.42 0.43
CA GLU A 261 18.91 -25.81 1.32
C GLU A 261 18.81 -24.29 1.13
N LEU A 262 17.89 -23.67 1.85
CA LEU A 262 17.72 -22.22 1.85
C LEU A 262 18.88 -21.63 2.66
N VAL A 263 19.92 -21.21 1.94
CA VAL A 263 21.07 -20.52 2.53
C VAL A 263 20.60 -19.19 3.10
N VAL A 264 20.59 -19.07 4.43
CA VAL A 264 20.41 -17.79 5.12
C VAL A 264 21.73 -17.03 4.98
N PRO A 265 21.77 -15.88 4.26
CA PRO A 265 23.01 -15.14 4.14
C PRO A 265 23.41 -14.58 5.52
N GLY A 266 24.51 -15.07 6.09
CA GLY A 266 25.16 -14.43 7.26
C GLY A 266 25.51 -15.29 8.47
N THR A 267 25.33 -16.62 8.44
CA THR A 267 25.73 -17.47 9.58
C THR A 267 27.17 -17.98 9.55
N ASP A 268 27.90 -17.85 8.44
CA ASP A 268 29.29 -18.34 8.29
C ASP A 268 30.37 -17.28 8.55
N ALA A 269 30.21 -16.46 9.60
CA ALA A 269 31.23 -15.49 9.98
C ALA A 269 31.59 -15.55 11.46
N ARG A 270 31.74 -16.75 12.04
CA ARG A 270 32.45 -16.97 13.30
C ARG A 270 33.07 -18.37 13.35
N ASP A 271 34.22 -18.54 12.72
CA ASP A 271 35.34 -19.23 13.35
C ASP A 271 36.58 -19.14 12.47
N GLY A 272 37.64 -18.57 13.05
CA GLY A 272 38.93 -18.43 12.41
C GLY A 272 39.41 -16.98 12.37
N ASP A 273 39.87 -16.48 13.52
CA ASP A 273 41.21 -15.88 13.55
C ASP A 273 41.70 -15.72 14.98
N THR A 274 42.64 -16.60 15.32
CA THR A 274 43.59 -16.44 16.41
C THR A 274 44.50 -15.28 16.03
N HIS A 275 44.47 -14.20 16.81
CA HIS A 275 45.41 -13.10 16.65
C HIS A 275 46.61 -13.31 17.56
N PRO A 276 47.85 -13.48 17.06
CA PRO A 276 49.03 -13.13 17.83
C PRO A 276 49.44 -11.69 17.55
N ALA A 277 50.00 -11.09 18.60
CA ALA A 277 50.32 -9.70 18.76
C ALA A 277 51.39 -9.15 17.80
N THR A 278 51.18 -7.88 17.43
CA THR A 278 52.15 -6.77 17.28
C THR A 278 53.46 -6.99 16.52
N ASP A 279 53.67 -6.20 15.46
CA ASP A 279 54.81 -5.29 15.39
C ASP A 279 54.56 -4.10 14.43
N ARG A 280 55.07 -2.92 14.78
CA ARG A 280 55.00 -1.68 14.01
C ARG A 280 56.20 -1.55 13.09
N GLY A 281 55.99 -0.99 11.89
CA GLY A 281 57.05 -0.39 11.08
C GLY A 281 56.49 0.51 9.97
N PRO A 282 56.96 1.75 9.79
CA PRO A 282 56.39 2.70 8.83
C PRO A 282 57.12 2.68 7.48
N GLY A 283 56.40 2.92 6.38
CA GLY A 283 57.00 3.10 5.06
C GLY A 283 55.94 3.45 4.01
N GLY A 284 56.04 4.65 3.43
CA GLY A 284 55.07 5.20 2.49
C GLY A 284 55.21 4.71 1.04
N GLY A 285 54.30 5.17 0.18
CA GLY A 285 54.39 5.03 -1.27
C GLY A 285 53.06 4.83 -2.00
N GLU A 286 52.32 5.92 -2.17
CA GLU A 286 51.75 6.42 -3.44
C GLU A 286 51.04 5.52 -4.50
N ALA A 287 49.89 6.05 -4.96
CA ALA A 287 49.18 5.88 -6.25
C ALA A 287 48.43 4.53 -6.51
N ALA A 288 47.22 4.45 -7.08
CA ALA A 288 46.22 5.37 -7.65
C ALA A 288 44.90 4.56 -7.84
N GLY A 289 43.70 5.15 -7.65
CA GLY A 289 42.69 5.42 -8.70
C GLY A 289 41.89 4.16 -9.12
N ASN A 290 40.55 4.07 -9.16
CA ASN A 290 39.40 4.93 -9.42
C ASN A 290 38.18 4.19 -8.80
N GLY A 291 37.00 4.76 -8.54
CA GLY A 291 36.39 6.02 -8.94
C GLY A 291 34.89 5.84 -8.75
N ALA A 292 34.31 6.66 -7.89
CA ALA A 292 32.88 6.80 -7.69
C ALA A 292 32.25 7.63 -8.82
N VAL A 293 31.02 7.30 -9.20
CA VAL A 293 29.98 8.23 -9.71
C VAL A 293 28.65 7.58 -9.31
N GLY A 294 27.68 8.18 -8.64
CA GLY A 294 27.35 9.60 -8.44
C GLY A 294 25.85 9.74 -8.73
N GLY A 295 25.09 10.29 -7.79
CA GLY A 295 23.64 10.46 -7.93
C GLY A 295 22.99 11.05 -6.68
N GLU A 296 23.37 12.29 -6.37
CA GLU A 296 22.73 13.17 -5.38
C GLU A 296 21.22 13.34 -5.63
N ALA A 297 20.45 13.36 -4.54
CA ALA A 297 19.21 14.12 -4.45
C ALA A 297 19.20 14.89 -3.13
N ALA A 298 19.32 16.21 -3.23
CA ALA A 298 19.04 17.19 -2.18
C ALA A 298 17.63 16.93 -1.59
N GLY A 299 17.38 17.01 -0.29
CA GLY A 299 17.83 18.05 0.63
C GLY A 299 16.81 19.18 0.64
N ASN A 300 15.63 18.93 1.23
CA ASN A 300 14.71 20.00 1.61
C ASN A 300 13.76 19.56 2.76
N ASP A 301 14.31 19.39 3.96
CA ASP A 301 13.52 19.39 5.20
C ASP A 301 13.46 20.83 5.72
N ALA A 302 12.39 21.53 5.33
CA ALA A 302 11.99 22.75 6.00
C ALA A 302 11.31 22.35 7.33
N ALA A 303 12.00 22.65 8.43
CA ALA A 303 11.56 22.46 9.79
C ALA A 303 10.20 23.15 10.05
N ASP A 304 9.19 22.37 10.45
CA ASP A 304 7.93 22.88 11.01
C ASP A 304 7.83 22.40 12.47
N THR A 305 8.70 22.96 13.31
CA THR A 305 8.67 22.83 14.77
C THR A 305 8.29 24.18 15.35
N PRO A 306 7.16 24.34 16.06
CA PRO A 306 6.82 25.61 16.70
C PRO A 306 7.68 25.84 17.96
N PRO A 307 8.20 27.07 18.21
CA PRO A 307 8.86 27.40 19.47
C PRO A 307 7.86 27.62 20.63
N ALA A 308 8.29 27.26 21.84
CA ALA A 308 7.57 27.41 23.11
C ALA A 308 7.39 28.89 23.56
N PRO A 309 6.43 29.21 24.46
CA PRO A 309 5.97 30.58 24.69
C PRO A 309 6.82 31.37 25.70
N GLY A 310 7.02 32.66 25.42
CA GLY A 310 7.57 33.71 26.31
C GLY A 310 6.62 34.90 26.46
N PRO A 311 6.86 35.83 27.40
CA PRO A 311 5.85 36.25 28.37
C PRO A 311 4.92 37.41 27.95
N VAL A 312 3.82 37.46 28.70
CA VAL A 312 2.67 38.37 28.66
C VAL A 312 3.06 39.83 28.93
N ASP A 313 2.52 40.76 28.13
CA ASP A 313 2.27 42.13 28.58
C ASP A 313 0.85 42.59 28.22
N ARG A 314 0.28 43.38 29.13
CA ARG A 314 -1.14 43.73 29.29
C ARG A 314 -1.47 45.11 28.70
N GLY A 315 -2.73 45.29 28.31
CA GLY A 315 -3.43 46.58 28.22
C GLY A 315 -3.65 47.05 26.77
N ALA A 316 -4.81 47.55 26.35
CA ALA A 316 -5.99 48.01 27.08
C ALA A 316 -7.22 48.06 26.14
N GLU A 317 -8.39 47.79 26.75
CA GLU A 317 -9.69 48.48 26.59
C GLU A 317 -10.45 48.49 25.24
N THR A 318 -11.54 47.70 25.22
CA THR A 318 -12.86 47.93 24.62
C THR A 318 -13.52 49.24 25.14
N PRO A 319 -14.63 49.82 24.58
CA PRO A 319 -15.87 49.13 24.19
C PRO A 319 -16.71 49.72 23.03
N GLY A 320 -17.76 49.01 22.61
CA GLY A 320 -18.97 49.64 22.05
C GLY A 320 -19.72 48.87 20.96
N ALA A 321 -20.66 48.01 21.35
CA ALA A 321 -21.86 47.68 20.56
C ALA A 321 -23.01 48.64 20.97
N PRO A 322 -24.01 48.88 20.09
CA PRO A 322 -25.31 48.15 20.17
C PRO A 322 -25.85 47.79 18.75
N ALA A 323 -26.53 46.66 18.51
CA ALA A 323 -27.90 46.19 18.84
C ALA A 323 -28.99 46.59 17.81
N GLU A 324 -29.75 45.57 17.35
CA GLU A 324 -31.09 45.55 16.70
C GLU A 324 -31.21 46.17 15.29
N GLU A 325 -32.06 45.73 14.34
CA GLU A 325 -33.40 45.17 14.43
C GLU A 325 -33.80 44.43 13.11
N ALA A 326 -34.91 43.71 13.20
CA ALA A 326 -35.58 42.79 12.28
C ALA A 326 -35.98 43.28 10.87
N SER A 327 -36.25 42.34 9.96
CA SER A 327 -37.61 42.22 9.37
C SER A 327 -37.81 40.91 8.60
N ALA A 328 -38.97 40.32 8.84
CA ALA A 328 -39.56 39.19 8.14
C ALA A 328 -40.33 39.67 6.90
N ILE A 329 -40.40 38.85 5.85
CA ILE A 329 -41.51 38.85 4.89
C ILE A 329 -41.91 37.40 4.63
N ALA A 330 -43.20 37.16 4.89
CA ALA A 330 -43.94 35.95 4.57
C ALA A 330 -44.74 36.15 3.26
N ASP A 331 -45.33 35.02 2.84
CA ASP A 331 -46.48 34.83 1.95
C ASP A 331 -46.25 34.43 0.49
N GLY A 332 -46.86 33.29 0.15
CA GLY A 332 -47.62 33.20 -1.10
C GLY A 332 -47.67 31.84 -1.83
N SER A 333 -48.30 30.84 -1.22
CA SER A 333 -49.30 29.91 -1.79
C SER A 333 -49.31 29.55 -3.30
N GLY A 334 -49.42 28.25 -3.60
CA GLY A 334 -49.87 27.78 -4.92
C GLY A 334 -49.94 26.27 -5.14
N SER A 335 -50.95 25.65 -4.54
CA SER A 335 -51.51 24.29 -4.76
C SER A 335 -51.45 23.67 -6.17
N GLY A 336 -51.37 22.33 -6.20
CA GLY A 336 -52.38 21.53 -6.95
C GLY A 336 -51.90 20.35 -7.81
N SER A 337 -52.17 19.13 -7.31
CA SER A 337 -52.71 17.94 -8.02
C SER A 337 -51.88 17.29 -9.16
N GLY A 338 -51.78 15.97 -9.32
CA GLY A 338 -52.45 14.81 -8.73
C GLY A 338 -52.02 13.52 -9.46
N GLU A 339 -52.48 12.38 -8.93
CA GLU A 339 -52.63 11.06 -9.56
C GLU A 339 -51.40 10.21 -9.95
N THR A 340 -51.16 9.19 -9.13
CA THR A 340 -50.93 7.79 -9.57
C THR A 340 -52.25 7.02 -9.36
N PRO A 341 -52.42 5.73 -9.77
CA PRO A 341 -51.60 4.85 -10.61
C PRO A 341 -52.40 4.16 -11.75
N SER A 342 -51.74 3.48 -12.69
CA SER A 342 -52.41 2.37 -13.41
C SER A 342 -51.46 1.23 -13.80
N SER A 343 -52.01 0.03 -13.61
CA SER A 343 -51.45 -1.31 -13.71
C SER A 343 -51.40 -1.85 -15.17
N HIS A 344 -50.72 -3.00 -15.31
CA HIS A 344 -50.61 -3.93 -16.44
C HIS A 344 -49.59 -3.56 -17.52
N ARG A 345 -48.63 -4.43 -17.84
CA ARG A 345 -48.80 -5.86 -18.16
C ARG A 345 -47.53 -6.68 -17.90
#